data_AF-A0A4U9R250-F1
#
_entry.id   AF-A0A4U9R250-F1
#
_cell.length_a   1.000
_cell.length_b   1.000
_cell.length_c   1.000
_cell.angle_alpha   90.00
_cell.angle_beta   90.00
_cell.angle_gamma   90.00
#
_symmetry.space_group_name_H-M   'P 1'
#
loop_
_entity.id
_entity.type
_entity.pdbx_description
1 polymer ?
#
loop_
_entity_poly.entity_id
_entity_poly.type
_entity_poly.pdbx_seq_one_letter_code
_entity_poly.pdbx_strand_id
1 'polypeptide(L)'
;MDWRYIENAKLKEFNFISKKIIDNDITVYTKMPNLEILQFPSNFYTTEQITWLVAKLPNVRGYALRPYIYFERKNGDEFASTLICGKRKPFIYHVDDKQKRRIQRCILKFNDLVDKYRNNPTIIPPT
;
A
#
# COMPACT_ATOMS: atom_id res chain seq x y z
N MET A 1 6.03 17.70 6.79
CA MET A 1 5.72 18.16 5.42
C MET A 1 4.21 18.30 5.34
N ASP A 2 3.74 19.47 4.91
CA ASP A 2 2.33 19.74 4.62
C ASP A 2 2.08 19.39 3.16
N TRP A 3 1.14 18.47 2.90
CA TRP A 3 0.88 17.93 1.57
C TRP A 3 0.10 18.89 0.67
N ARG A 4 -0.49 19.94 1.24
CA ARG A 4 -1.26 20.93 0.46
C ARG A 4 -0.43 21.63 -0.60
N TYR A 5 0.88 21.78 -0.41
CA TYR A 5 1.78 22.41 -1.37
C TYR A 5 2.04 21.59 -2.64
N ILE A 6 1.68 20.31 -2.65
CA ILE A 6 1.86 19.44 -3.82
C ILE A 6 0.52 19.03 -4.45
N GLU A 7 -0.60 19.59 -3.98
CA GLU A 7 -1.88 19.44 -4.68
C GLU A 7 -1.75 19.93 -6.12
N ASN A 8 -2.29 19.17 -7.08
CA ASN A 8 -2.23 19.48 -8.51
C ASN A 8 -0.81 19.51 -9.11
N ALA A 9 0.20 19.03 -8.38
CA ALA A 9 1.53 18.85 -8.95
C ALA A 9 1.45 17.95 -10.19
N LYS A 10 2.08 18.37 -11.28
CA LYS A 10 2.07 17.67 -12.58
C LYS A 10 3.15 16.57 -12.66
N LEU A 11 3.55 16.03 -11.51
CA LEU A 11 4.60 15.02 -11.39
C LEU A 11 4.10 13.66 -11.89
N LYS A 12 4.98 12.91 -12.55
CA LYS A 12 4.72 11.51 -12.93
C LYS A 12 5.08 10.53 -11.83
N GLU A 13 6.11 10.82 -11.07
CA GLU A 13 6.59 9.99 -9.98
C GLU A 13 6.64 10.81 -8.69
N PHE A 14 6.06 10.24 -7.64
CA PHE A 14 6.17 10.75 -6.29
C PHE A 14 6.78 9.69 -5.38
N ASN A 15 7.98 9.96 -4.88
CA ASN A 15 8.72 9.05 -3.99
C ASN A 15 9.06 9.77 -2.70
N PHE A 16 8.79 9.13 -1.56
CA PHE A 16 9.19 9.64 -0.27
C PHE A 16 9.57 8.53 0.70
N ILE A 17 10.53 8.83 1.56
CA ILE A 17 10.92 7.99 2.69
C ILE A 17 10.84 8.88 3.92
N SER A 18 9.73 8.81 4.64
CA SER A 18 9.52 9.57 5.88
C SER A 18 9.15 8.64 7.03
N LYS A 19 9.49 9.04 8.26
CA LYS A 19 9.02 8.38 9.49
C LYS A 19 7.61 8.83 9.90
N LYS A 20 7.20 10.04 9.51
CA LYS A 20 5.90 10.62 9.87
C LYS A 20 5.50 11.71 8.88
N ILE A 21 4.22 11.75 8.56
CA ILE A 21 3.55 12.89 7.95
C ILE A 21 2.68 13.55 9.02
N ILE A 22 2.67 14.88 9.07
CA ILE A 22 1.88 15.63 10.06
C ILE A 22 0.41 15.63 9.65
N ASP A 23 0.16 15.96 8.38
CA ASP A 23 -1.16 15.97 7.77
C ASP A 23 -1.34 14.69 6.96
N ASN A 24 -1.86 13.62 7.60
CA ASN A 24 -1.96 12.26 7.03
C ASN A 24 -3.04 12.16 5.92
N ASP A 25 -3.27 13.25 5.20
CA ASP A 25 -4.25 13.35 4.13
C ASP A 25 -3.73 12.70 2.84
N ILE A 26 -4.18 11.47 2.62
CA ILE A 26 -3.85 10.70 1.42
C ILE A 26 -4.69 11.10 0.20
N THR A 27 -5.67 12.00 0.33
CA THR A 27 -6.45 12.50 -0.82
C THR A 27 -5.61 13.39 -1.74
N VAL A 28 -4.49 13.95 -1.26
CA VAL A 28 -3.56 14.75 -2.07
C VAL A 28 -3.14 14.04 -3.36
N TYR A 29 -2.92 12.72 -3.29
CA TYR A 29 -2.46 11.94 -4.44
C TYR A 29 -3.52 11.81 -5.53
N THR A 30 -4.81 11.84 -5.18
CA THR A 30 -5.90 11.79 -6.16
C THR A 30 -6.08 13.10 -6.92
N LYS A 31 -5.43 14.18 -6.45
CA LYS A 31 -5.41 15.49 -7.09
C LYS A 31 -4.20 15.68 -8.02
N MET A 32 -3.33 14.67 -8.18
CA MET A 32 -2.16 14.74 -9.06
C MET A 32 -2.50 14.14 -10.45
N PRO A 33 -2.76 14.96 -11.48
CA PRO A 33 -3.35 14.49 -12.72
C PRO A 33 -2.43 13.58 -13.56
N ASN A 34 -1.12 13.68 -13.36
CA ASN A 34 -0.12 12.94 -14.13
C ASN A 34 0.55 11.83 -13.34
N LEU A 35 0.10 11.55 -12.11
CA LEU A 35 0.76 10.58 -11.25
C LEU A 35 0.65 9.18 -11.86
N GLU A 36 1.79 8.57 -12.12
CA GLU A 36 1.94 7.21 -12.66
C GLU A 36 2.57 6.29 -11.60
N ILE A 37 3.46 6.83 -10.77
CA ILE A 37 4.22 6.08 -9.76
C ILE A 37 4.11 6.75 -8.40
N LEU A 38 3.67 6.01 -7.39
CA LEU A 38 3.63 6.42 -5.99
C LEU A 38 4.45 5.45 -5.14
N GLN A 39 5.57 5.93 -4.59
CA GLN A 39 6.50 5.14 -3.79
C GLN A 39 6.57 5.63 -2.35
N PHE A 40 6.39 4.68 -1.44
CA PHE A 40 6.52 4.87 0.01
C PHE A 40 6.87 3.54 0.70
N PRO A 41 7.44 3.57 1.92
CA PRO A 41 7.73 2.36 2.67
C PRO A 41 6.48 1.51 2.92
N SER A 42 6.58 0.19 2.78
CA SER A 42 5.46 -0.75 2.91
C SER A 42 4.77 -0.77 4.27
N ASN A 43 5.40 -0.19 5.30
CA ASN A 43 4.86 -0.06 6.66
C ASN A 43 4.42 1.37 7.01
N PHE A 44 4.37 2.28 6.03
CA PHE A 44 4.06 3.68 6.25
C PHE A 44 2.56 3.93 6.50
N TYR A 45 1.72 3.59 5.52
CA TYR A 45 0.26 3.71 5.59
C TYR A 45 -0.39 2.44 6.13
N THR A 46 -1.59 2.54 6.72
CA THR A 46 -2.37 1.35 7.13
C THR A 46 -2.81 0.55 5.90
N THR A 47 -3.19 -0.72 6.09
CA THR A 47 -3.73 -1.52 4.97
C THR A 47 -4.98 -0.88 4.39
N GLU A 48 -5.84 -0.34 5.24
CA GLU A 48 -7.07 0.34 4.85
C GLU A 48 -6.78 1.58 3.97
N GLN A 49 -5.77 2.37 4.33
CA GLN A 49 -5.30 3.51 3.53
C GLN A 49 -4.71 3.08 2.18
N ILE A 50 -3.89 2.03 2.17
CA ILE A 50 -3.32 1.46 0.93
C ILE A 50 -4.45 0.96 0.01
N THR A 51 -5.42 0.22 0.55
CA THR A 51 -6.56 -0.27 -0.25
C THR A 51 -7.43 0.86 -0.80
N TRP A 52 -7.58 1.96 -0.05
CA TRP A 52 -8.26 3.15 -0.54
C TRP A 52 -7.50 3.79 -1.70
N LEU A 53 -6.18 3.93 -1.59
CA LEU A 53 -5.33 4.45 -2.68
C LEU A 53 -5.42 3.57 -3.94
N VAL A 54 -5.29 2.26 -3.79
CA VAL A 54 -5.42 1.31 -4.92
C VAL A 54 -6.79 1.38 -5.58
N ALA A 55 -7.85 1.65 -4.80
CA ALA A 55 -9.19 1.83 -5.34
C ALA A 55 -9.35 3.14 -6.13
N LYS A 56 -8.79 4.25 -5.63
CA LYS A 56 -8.93 5.58 -6.27
C LYS A 56 -7.92 5.85 -7.37
N LEU A 57 -6.79 5.15 -7.37
CA LEU A 57 -5.69 5.32 -8.30
C LEU A 57 -5.38 4.01 -9.04
N PRO A 58 -6.35 3.44 -9.80
CA PRO A 58 -6.19 2.10 -10.39
C PRO A 58 -5.05 1.98 -11.40
N ASN A 59 -4.61 3.10 -11.98
CA ASN A 59 -3.51 3.15 -12.96
C ASN A 59 -2.16 3.51 -12.33
N VAL A 60 -2.12 3.87 -11.04
CA VAL A 60 -0.89 4.23 -10.34
C VAL A 60 -0.21 2.99 -9.79
N ARG A 61 1.09 2.88 -10.05
CA ARG A 61 1.92 1.77 -9.58
C ARG A 61 2.74 2.18 -8.36
N GLY A 62 3.06 1.21 -7.52
CA GLY A 62 3.88 1.43 -6.34
C GLY A 62 4.37 0.13 -5.71
N TYR A 63 5.48 0.20 -4.99
CA TYR A 63 6.03 -0.96 -4.27
C TYR A 63 5.07 -1.44 -3.19
N ALA A 64 4.50 -0.52 -2.41
CA ALA A 64 3.59 -0.82 -1.31
C ALA A 64 2.10 -0.89 -1.70
N LEU A 65 1.75 -0.55 -2.94
CA LEU A 65 0.36 -0.58 -3.47
C LEU A 65 -0.09 -2.00 -3.84
N ARG A 66 0.05 -2.93 -2.88
CA ARG A 66 -0.26 -4.36 -3.03
C ARG A 66 -0.48 -4.98 -1.64
N PRO A 67 -1.15 -6.14 -1.52
CA PRO A 67 -1.38 -6.78 -0.22
C PRO A 67 -0.12 -7.26 0.49
N TYR A 68 0.88 -7.71 -0.27
CA TYR A 68 2.13 -8.24 0.27
C TYR A 68 3.28 -8.13 -0.74
N ILE A 69 4.50 -8.24 -0.23
CA ILE A 69 5.73 -8.38 -1.01
C ILE A 69 6.34 -9.73 -0.69
N TYR A 70 6.58 -10.51 -1.75
CA TYR A 70 7.25 -11.80 -1.67
C TYR A 70 8.77 -11.61 -1.81
N PHE A 71 9.53 -12.32 -0.97
CA PHE A 71 10.98 -12.39 -1.04
C PHE A 71 11.35 -13.84 -1.33
N GLU A 72 11.87 -14.06 -2.54
CA GLU A 72 12.39 -15.35 -2.96
C GLU A 72 13.50 -15.84 -2.03
N ARG A 73 13.62 -17.17 -1.94
CA ARG A 73 14.72 -17.82 -1.24
C ARG A 73 16.03 -17.37 -1.88
N LYS A 74 16.98 -16.87 -1.08
CA LYS A 74 18.36 -16.79 -1.53
C LYS A 74 19.03 -18.14 -1.33
N ASN A 75 20.05 -18.45 -2.13
CA ASN A 75 20.78 -19.72 -2.02
C ASN A 75 21.22 -19.95 -0.55
N GLY A 76 20.67 -21.00 0.08
CA GLY A 76 20.90 -21.32 1.49
C GLY A 76 19.66 -21.18 2.40
N ASP A 77 18.62 -20.45 1.98
CA ASP A 77 17.38 -20.32 2.75
C ASP A 77 16.42 -21.48 2.45
N GLU A 78 15.98 -22.18 3.50
CA GLU A 78 15.03 -23.29 3.39
C GLU A 78 13.60 -22.81 3.08
N PHE A 79 13.28 -21.53 3.27
CA PHE A 79 11.93 -21.00 3.11
C PHE A 79 11.90 -19.57 2.58
N ALA A 80 10.88 -19.24 1.79
CA ALA A 80 10.64 -17.87 1.33
C ALA A 80 10.10 -17.00 2.46
N SER A 81 10.23 -15.69 2.31
CA SER A 81 9.71 -14.70 3.26
C SER A 81 8.66 -13.81 2.62
N THR A 82 7.77 -13.24 3.43
CA THR A 82 6.69 -12.37 2.93
C THR A 82 6.43 -11.21 3.88
N LEU A 83 6.41 -10.00 3.36
CA LEU A 83 6.01 -8.80 4.09
C LEU A 83 4.56 -8.46 3.73
N ILE A 84 3.67 -8.41 4.72
CA ILE A 84 2.32 -7.90 4.53
C ILE A 84 2.38 -6.36 4.50
N CYS A 85 1.82 -5.74 3.47
CA CYS A 85 1.83 -4.28 3.34
C CYS A 85 0.82 -3.64 4.31
N GLY A 86 1.29 -2.64 5.02
CA GLY A 86 0.52 -1.87 5.97
C GLY A 86 1.30 -1.58 7.25
N LYS A 87 0.96 -0.48 7.89
CA LYS A 87 1.48 -0.08 9.18
C LYS A 87 1.21 -1.16 10.22
N ARG A 88 2.26 -1.52 10.97
CA ARG A 88 2.26 -2.59 12.00
C ARG A 88 1.91 -3.99 11.46
N LYS A 89 2.00 -4.22 10.15
CA LYS A 89 1.81 -5.55 9.57
C LYS A 89 3.09 -6.39 9.68
N PRO A 90 2.96 -7.72 9.80
CA PRO A 90 4.10 -8.58 10.07
C PRO A 90 4.96 -8.81 8.84
N PHE A 91 6.26 -8.99 9.08
CA PHE A 91 7.15 -9.75 8.20
C PHE A 91 7.08 -11.22 8.62
N ILE A 92 6.71 -12.09 7.68
CA ILE A 92 6.57 -13.53 7.90
C ILE A 92 7.82 -14.19 7.37
N TYR A 93 8.67 -14.63 8.30
CA TYR A 93 9.77 -15.53 8.01
C TYR A 93 9.26 -16.96 7.87
N HIS A 94 9.97 -17.75 7.08
CA HIS A 94 9.72 -19.18 6.91
C HIS A 94 8.26 -19.53 6.59
N VAL A 95 7.80 -19.14 5.39
CA VAL A 95 6.40 -19.36 4.98
C VAL A 95 6.10 -20.85 4.79
N ASP A 96 5.51 -21.47 5.81
CA ASP A 96 4.90 -22.80 5.80
C ASP A 96 3.42 -22.77 5.33
N ASP A 97 2.74 -23.91 5.35
CA ASP A 97 1.33 -24.01 4.90
C ASP A 97 0.34 -23.22 5.78
N LYS A 98 0.59 -23.12 7.09
CA LYS A 98 -0.24 -22.30 7.98
C LYS A 98 -0.07 -20.81 7.63
N GLN A 99 1.15 -20.42 7.29
CA GLN A 99 1.51 -19.05 6.97
C GLN A 99 0.98 -18.67 5.60
N LYS A 100 1.00 -19.58 4.61
CA LYS A 100 0.29 -19.43 3.33
C LYS A 100 -1.20 -19.15 3.54
N ARG A 101 -1.89 -19.92 4.40
CA ARG A 101 -3.31 -19.68 4.72
C ARG A 101 -3.55 -18.32 5.39
N ARG A 102 -2.62 -17.87 6.23
CA ARG A 102 -2.69 -16.53 6.84
C ARG A 102 -2.50 -15.43 5.79
N ILE A 103 -1.51 -15.57 4.90
CA ILE A 103 -1.26 -14.64 3.79
C ILE A 103 -2.49 -14.58 2.87
N GLN A 104 -3.08 -15.73 2.52
CA GLN A 104 -4.28 -15.78 1.69
C GLN A 104 -5.45 -14.99 2.31
N ARG A 105 -5.69 -15.14 3.63
CA ARG A 105 -6.71 -14.34 4.32
C ARG A 105 -6.42 -12.84 4.26
N CYS A 106 -5.15 -12.44 4.36
CA CYS A 106 -4.77 -11.03 4.19
C CYS A 106 -5.02 -10.52 2.76
N ILE A 107 -4.74 -11.34 1.75
CA ILE A 107 -5.00 -11.01 0.33
C ILE A 107 -6.50 -10.83 0.09
N LEU A 108 -7.33 -11.78 0.55
CA LEU A 108 -8.79 -11.71 0.41
C LEU A 108 -9.34 -10.44 1.05
N LYS A 109 -8.97 -10.17 2.31
CA LYS A 109 -9.40 -8.95 3.01
C LYS A 109 -8.94 -7.67 2.30
N PHE A 110 -7.73 -7.66 1.73
CA PHE A 110 -7.24 -6.52 0.96
C PHE A 110 -8.11 -6.27 -0.27
N ASN A 111 -8.40 -7.32 -1.04
CA ASN A 111 -9.22 -7.22 -2.25
C ASN A 111 -10.65 -6.78 -1.91
N ASP A 112 -11.26 -7.35 -0.86
CA ASP A 112 -12.59 -6.96 -0.39
C ASP A 112 -12.66 -5.45 -0.05
N LEU A 113 -11.60 -4.91 0.58
CA LEU A 113 -11.51 -3.48 0.88
C LEU A 113 -11.34 -2.63 -0.39
N VAL A 114 -10.51 -3.06 -1.34
CA VAL A 114 -10.37 -2.36 -2.63
C VAL A 114 -11.71 -2.29 -3.34
N ASP A 115 -12.42 -3.41 -3.44
CA ASP A 115 -13.72 -3.47 -4.11
C ASP A 115 -14.77 -2.62 -3.39
N LYS A 116 -14.79 -2.66 -2.05
CA LYS A 116 -15.62 -1.77 -1.23
C LYS A 116 -15.40 -0.29 -1.59
N TYR A 117 -14.15 0.17 -1.70
CA TYR A 117 -13.84 1.57 -1.99
C TYR A 117 -14.03 1.97 -3.46
N ARG A 118 -13.90 1.01 -4.39
CA ARG A 118 -14.22 1.21 -5.81
C ARG A 118 -15.72 1.37 -6.03
N ASN A 119 -16.52 0.51 -5.42
CA ASN A 119 -17.98 0.52 -5.54
C ASN A 119 -18.65 1.65 -4.77
N ASN A 120 -17.91 2.36 -3.91
CA ASN A 120 -18.41 3.49 -3.13
C ASN A 120 -17.46 4.69 -3.28
N PRO A 121 -17.57 5.45 -4.38
CA PRO A 121 -16.64 6.52 -4.72
C PRO A 121 -16.59 7.64 -3.67
N THR A 122 -17.68 7.84 -2.92
CA THR A 122 -17.85 8.89 -1.89
C THR A 122 -17.20 8.56 -0.54
N ILE A 123 -16.70 7.34 -0.33
CA ILE A 123 -16.02 6.98 0.93
C ILE A 123 -14.72 7.77 1.06
N ILE A 124 -14.64 8.56 2.12
CA ILE A 124 -13.43 9.29 2.54
C ILE A 124 -12.33 8.33 3.02
N PRO A 125 -11.04 8.70 2.90
CA PRO A 125 -9.96 7.84 3.33
C PRO A 125 -10.00 7.57 4.84
N PRO A 126 -9.58 6.38 5.27
CA PRO A 126 -9.40 6.07 6.69
C PRO A 126 -8.25 6.88 7.29
N THR A 127 -8.39 7.26 8.56
CA THR A 127 -7.43 8.06 9.34
C THR A 127 -6.18 7.30 9.77
#